data_AF-A0A4V2AZA5-F1
#
_entry.id   AF-A0A4V2AZA5-F1
#
_cell.length_a   1.000
_cell.length_b   1.000
_cell.length_c   1.000
_cell.angle_alpha   90.00
_cell.angle_beta   90.00
_cell.angle_gamma   90.00
#
_symmetry.space_group_name_H-M   'P 1'
#
loop_
_entity.id
_entity.type
_entity.pdbx_description
1 polymer ?
#
loop_
_entity_poly.entity_id
_entity_poly.type
_entity_poly.pdbx_seq_one_letter_code
_entity_poly.pdbx_strand_id
1 'polypeptide(L)'
;MNYLAAAIFVSSNIFAGAFAAPPSSEIPARREFPLSTTIKPCDDFHGYVCSNVEASFKLRDDRSYHTFSFSDSNERILEYKKKFLQSIHTDTGLSSRSKQVRDFYLACMNEKAGVTSEKKEVAKRVNELKNIKTSAQL
;
A
#
# COMPACT_ATOMS: atom_id res chain seq x y z
N MET A 1 -6.60 74.09 21.02
CA MET A 1 -5.50 73.28 21.58
C MET A 1 -5.90 71.82 21.45
N ASN A 2 -5.51 71.19 20.34
CA ASN A 2 -5.84 69.80 20.01
C ASN A 2 -4.68 68.90 20.43
N TYR A 3 -4.94 67.90 21.28
CA TYR A 3 -4.03 66.77 21.45
C TYR A 3 -4.68 65.54 20.82
N LEU A 4 -4.07 65.07 19.73
CA LEU A 4 -4.45 63.88 18.98
C LEU A 4 -3.77 62.66 19.61
N ALA A 5 -4.56 61.62 19.90
CA ALA A 5 -4.12 60.38 20.52
C ALA A 5 -3.22 59.54 19.60
N ALA A 6 -2.14 58.98 20.16
CA ALA A 6 -1.25 58.05 19.48
C ALA A 6 -1.82 56.63 19.51
N ALA A 7 -2.05 56.03 18.33
CA ALA A 7 -2.48 54.65 18.19
C ALA A 7 -1.25 53.72 18.16
N ILE A 8 -1.16 52.80 19.13
CA ILE A 8 -0.15 51.75 19.17
C ILE A 8 -0.68 50.56 18.35
N PHE A 9 -0.05 50.30 17.20
CA PHE A 9 -0.27 49.09 16.41
C PHE A 9 0.44 47.91 17.09
N VAL A 10 -0.32 46.99 17.67
CA VAL A 10 0.18 45.69 18.12
C VAL A 10 0.26 44.77 16.90
N SER A 11 1.47 44.56 16.37
CA SER A 11 1.74 43.60 15.32
C SER A 11 1.73 42.18 15.89
N SER A 12 0.60 41.49 15.76
CA SER A 12 0.48 40.06 16.05
C SER A 12 1.35 39.25 15.09
N ASN A 13 2.51 38.80 15.56
CA ASN A 13 3.31 37.79 14.87
C ASN A 13 2.57 36.44 14.95
N ILE A 14 1.88 36.07 13.87
CA ILE A 14 1.35 34.73 13.70
C ILE A 14 2.54 33.81 13.43
N PHE A 15 3.02 33.11 14.47
CA PHE A 15 3.96 32.01 14.33
C PHE A 15 3.26 30.86 13.59
N ALA A 16 3.43 30.78 12.27
CA ALA A 16 3.11 29.60 11.49
C ALA A 16 4.15 28.52 11.79
N GLY A 17 4.00 27.84 12.93
CA GLY A 17 4.74 26.62 13.19
C GLY A 17 4.34 25.59 12.14
N ALA A 18 5.31 25.15 11.33
CA ALA A 18 5.10 24.05 10.40
C ALA A 18 4.82 22.78 11.21
N PHE A 19 3.53 22.45 11.37
CA PHE A 19 3.15 21.16 11.94
C PHE A 19 3.63 20.07 10.99
N ALA A 20 4.41 19.12 11.53
CA ALA A 20 4.81 17.94 10.79
C ALA A 20 3.56 17.24 10.26
N ALA A 21 3.58 16.84 8.98
CA ALA A 21 2.47 16.13 8.37
C ALA A 21 2.20 14.83 9.14
N PRO A 22 0.92 14.40 9.24
CA PRO A 22 0.59 13.16 9.93
C PRO A 22 1.24 11.96 9.22
N PRO A 23 1.54 10.87 9.95
CA PRO A 23 2.14 9.68 9.35
C PRO A 23 1.28 9.12 8.21
N SER A 24 1.92 8.78 7.09
CA SER A 24 1.25 8.36 5.86
C SER A 24 1.68 6.99 5.39
N SER A 25 0.75 6.28 4.76
CA SER A 25 1.00 5.02 4.05
C SER A 25 1.34 5.22 2.57
N GLU A 26 1.43 6.47 2.10
CA GLU A 26 1.74 6.78 0.72
C GLU A 26 3.12 6.24 0.32
N ILE A 27 3.19 5.69 -0.88
CA ILE A 27 4.41 5.13 -1.45
C ILE A 27 5.01 6.13 -2.43
N PRO A 28 6.09 6.84 -2.07
CA PRO A 28 6.69 7.82 -2.95
C PRO A 28 7.43 7.15 -4.11
N ALA A 29 7.73 7.92 -5.16
CA ALA A 29 8.60 7.48 -6.25
C ALA A 29 9.98 7.07 -5.72
N ARG A 30 10.50 7.84 -4.75
CA ARG A 30 11.72 7.57 -4.01
C ARG A 30 11.51 8.00 -2.56
N ARG A 31 11.85 7.13 -1.62
CA ARG A 31 11.84 7.46 -0.20
C ARG A 31 13.22 7.97 0.20
N GLU A 32 13.25 9.12 0.85
CA GLU A 32 14.46 9.68 1.44
C GLU A 32 14.60 9.23 2.90
N PHE A 33 15.84 9.04 3.34
CA PHE A 33 16.19 8.61 4.70
C PHE A 33 17.04 9.68 5.39
N PRO A 34 16.44 10.81 5.82
CA PRO A 34 17.17 11.84 6.54
C PRO A 34 17.65 11.30 7.88
N LEU A 35 18.94 11.47 8.16
CA LEU A 35 19.56 11.00 9.41
C LEU A 35 19.02 11.77 10.62
N SER A 36 18.90 11.09 11.75
CA SER A 36 18.54 11.69 13.02
C SER A 36 19.62 12.66 13.49
N THR A 37 19.21 13.84 13.97
CA THR A 37 20.10 14.82 14.61
C THR A 37 20.20 14.63 16.12
N THR A 38 19.40 13.74 16.69
CA THR A 38 19.27 13.53 18.14
C THR A 38 19.78 12.16 18.59
N ILE A 39 19.75 11.14 17.72
CA ILE A 39 20.26 9.79 18.01
C ILE A 39 21.71 9.70 17.51
N LYS A 40 22.61 9.15 18.33
CA LYS A 40 24.00 8.93 17.91
C LYS A 40 24.15 7.57 17.22
N PRO A 41 24.92 7.47 16.13
CA PRO A 41 25.05 6.22 15.36
C PRO A 41 25.69 5.07 16.14
N CYS A 42 26.58 5.36 17.10
CA CYS A 42 27.22 4.33 17.92
C CYS A 42 26.30 3.77 19.01
N ASP A 43 25.25 4.49 19.38
CA ASP A 43 24.31 4.08 20.44
C ASP A 43 23.14 3.30 19.83
N ASP A 44 22.59 3.77 18.71
CA ASP A 44 21.56 3.10 17.93
C ASP A 44 21.69 3.51 16.46
N PHE A 45 22.38 2.68 15.68
CA PHE A 45 22.57 2.93 14.26
C PHE A 45 21.26 2.86 13.46
N HIS A 46 20.33 2.01 13.89
CA HIS A 46 19.03 1.87 13.22
C HIS A 46 18.20 3.14 13.43
N GLY A 47 18.05 3.56 14.69
CA GLY A 47 17.38 4.83 15.04
C GLY A 47 18.03 6.02 14.34
N TYR A 48 19.36 6.07 14.28
CA TYR A 48 20.07 7.14 13.58
C TYR A 48 19.70 7.26 12.09
N VAL A 49 19.52 6.14 11.38
CA VAL A 49 19.24 6.15 9.94
C VAL A 49 17.74 6.19 9.62
N CYS A 50 16.90 5.53 10.44
CA CYS A 50 15.52 5.22 10.08
C CYS A 50 14.47 6.04 10.84
N SER A 51 14.78 6.58 12.03
CA SER A 51 13.75 7.06 12.97
C SER A 51 12.84 8.14 12.37
N ASN A 52 13.40 9.05 11.59
CA ASN A 52 12.64 10.13 10.96
C ASN A 52 11.63 9.60 9.95
N VAL A 53 12.02 8.59 9.18
CA VAL A 53 11.15 7.95 8.18
C VAL A 53 10.07 7.14 8.87
N GLU A 54 10.43 6.35 9.87
CA GLU A 54 9.50 5.55 10.66
C GLU A 54 8.44 6.42 11.36
N ALA A 55 8.84 7.55 11.94
CA ALA A 55 7.92 8.49 12.55
C ALA A 55 6.92 9.11 11.54
N SER A 56 7.32 9.25 10.27
CA SER A 56 6.47 9.78 9.20
C SER A 56 5.61 8.72 8.49
N PHE A 57 5.82 7.43 8.79
CA PHE A 57 5.17 6.33 8.10
C PHE A 57 4.04 5.73 8.93
N LYS A 58 2.93 5.42 8.25
CA LYS A 58 1.85 4.61 8.80
C LYS A 58 1.79 3.30 8.03
N LEU A 59 1.88 2.16 8.72
CA LEU A 59 1.59 0.86 8.12
C LEU A 59 0.14 0.82 7.62
N ARG A 60 -0.06 0.31 6.40
CA ARG A 60 -1.40 0.14 5.84
C ARG A 60 -2.19 -0.91 6.61
N ASP A 61 -3.49 -0.68 6.73
CA ASP A 61 -4.39 -1.58 7.45
C ASP A 61 -4.48 -2.99 6.80
N ASP A 62 -4.18 -3.10 5.50
CA ASP A 62 -4.17 -4.36 4.73
C ASP A 62 -2.77 -4.99 4.60
N ARG A 63 -1.81 -4.60 5.46
CA ARG A 63 -0.45 -5.12 5.49
C ARG A 63 -0.05 -5.50 6.91
N SER A 64 0.67 -6.60 7.05
CA SER A 64 1.20 -7.05 8.34
C SER A 64 2.60 -6.50 8.66
N TYR A 65 3.34 -6.03 7.65
CA TYR A 65 4.66 -5.42 7.80
C TYR A 65 5.00 -4.54 6.59
N HIS A 66 6.02 -3.69 6.72
CA HIS A 66 6.56 -2.90 5.61
C HIS A 66 8.08 -2.74 5.74
N THR A 67 8.82 -3.21 4.75
CA THR A 67 10.27 -3.01 4.67
C THR A 67 10.53 -1.98 3.58
N PHE A 68 10.76 -0.72 3.97
CA PHE A 68 10.72 0.45 3.07
C PHE A 68 11.20 0.20 1.64
N SER A 69 12.50 -0.04 1.41
CA SER A 69 13.05 -0.17 0.05
C SER A 69 12.41 -1.29 -0.80
N PHE A 70 12.07 -2.41 -0.17
CA PHE A 70 11.49 -3.57 -0.87
C PHE A 70 9.98 -3.42 -1.06
N SER A 71 9.27 -3.10 0.02
CA SER A 71 7.82 -2.93 0.01
C SER A 71 7.40 -1.75 -0.86
N ASP A 72 8.08 -0.60 -0.78
CA ASP A 72 7.77 0.55 -1.66
C ASP A 72 7.92 0.16 -3.14
N SER A 73 8.99 -0.57 -3.50
CA SER A 73 9.20 -1.04 -4.87
C SER A 73 8.11 -2.02 -5.32
N ASN A 74 7.75 -2.96 -4.45
CA ASN A 74 6.69 -3.93 -4.73
C ASN A 74 5.33 -3.24 -4.92
N GLU A 75 4.99 -2.26 -4.09
CA GLU A 75 3.72 -1.52 -4.20
C GLU A 75 3.68 -0.68 -5.48
N ARG A 76 4.77 -0.01 -5.87
CA ARG A 76 4.83 0.69 -7.17
C ARG A 76 4.59 -0.27 -8.33
N ILE A 77 5.27 -1.42 -8.33
CA ILE A 77 5.09 -2.45 -9.37
C ILE A 77 3.67 -3.01 -9.36
N LEU A 78 3.07 -3.22 -8.18
CA LEU A 78 1.70 -3.69 -8.04
C LEU A 78 0.72 -2.73 -8.71
N GLU A 79 0.87 -1.42 -8.50
CA GLU A 79 0.00 -0.42 -9.13
C GLU A 79 0.14 -0.40 -10.65
N TYR A 80 1.35 -0.54 -11.20
CA TYR A 80 1.54 -0.71 -12.64
C TYR A 80 0.89 -1.99 -13.17
N LYS A 81 1.06 -3.12 -12.47
CA LYS A 81 0.45 -4.40 -12.85
C LYS A 81 -1.07 -4.32 -12.82
N LYS A 82 -1.67 -3.71 -11.80
CA LYS A 82 -3.11 -3.52 -11.69
C LYS A 82 -3.65 -2.73 -12.87
N LYS A 83 -3.05 -1.58 -13.18
CA LYS A 83 -3.44 -0.76 -14.34
C LYS A 83 -3.35 -1.53 -15.65
N PHE A 84 -2.23 -2.22 -15.88
CA PHE A 84 -2.03 -3.03 -17.08
C PHE A 84 -3.06 -4.15 -17.21
N LEU A 85 -3.30 -4.93 -16.14
CA LEU A 85 -4.25 -6.04 -16.15
C LEU A 85 -5.70 -5.55 -16.26
N GLN A 86 -6.04 -4.39 -15.69
CA GLN A 86 -7.35 -3.78 -15.88
C GLN A 86 -7.59 -3.42 -17.35
N SER A 87 -6.58 -2.94 -18.08
CA SER A 87 -6.73 -2.57 -19.49
C SER A 87 -6.50 -3.72 -20.47
N ILE A 88 -5.92 -4.85 -20.06
CA ILE A 88 -5.47 -5.91 -20.99
C ILE A 88 -6.62 -6.51 -21.83
N HIS A 89 -7.87 -6.41 -21.37
CA HIS A 89 -9.03 -6.90 -22.10
C HIS A 89 -9.37 -6.10 -23.37
N THR A 90 -8.88 -4.86 -23.49
CA THR A 90 -9.10 -4.00 -24.65
C THR A 90 -8.06 -4.21 -25.76
N ASP A 91 -6.98 -4.94 -25.48
CA ASP A 91 -5.91 -5.20 -26.44
C ASP A 91 -6.29 -6.34 -27.39
N THR A 92 -6.28 -6.06 -28.70
CA THR A 92 -6.60 -7.02 -29.76
C THR A 92 -5.38 -7.76 -30.30
N GLY A 93 -4.16 -7.28 -30.02
CA GLY A 93 -2.89 -7.82 -30.49
C GLY A 93 -2.23 -8.85 -29.57
N LEU A 94 -2.98 -9.39 -28.60
CA LEU A 94 -2.43 -10.28 -27.58
C LEU A 94 -1.89 -11.60 -28.14
N SER A 95 -0.69 -11.97 -27.70
CA SER A 95 -0.14 -13.32 -27.87
C SER A 95 -1.02 -14.38 -27.17
N SER A 96 -0.88 -15.66 -27.54
CA SER A 96 -1.62 -16.76 -26.88
C SER A 96 -1.39 -16.78 -25.37
N ARG A 97 -0.15 -16.50 -24.91
CA ARG A 97 0.18 -16.41 -23.49
C ARG A 97 -0.54 -15.23 -22.82
N SER A 98 -0.54 -14.06 -23.46
CA SER A 98 -1.18 -12.87 -22.91
C SER A 98 -2.71 -13.01 -22.83
N LYS A 99 -3.33 -13.75 -23.76
CA LYS A 99 -4.75 -14.12 -23.68
C LYS A 99 -5.04 -14.96 -22.43
N GLN A 100 -4.21 -15.96 -22.11
CA GLN A 100 -4.37 -16.76 -20.89
C GLN A 100 -4.28 -15.89 -19.62
N VAL A 101 -3.33 -14.96 -19.57
CA VAL A 101 -3.19 -14.03 -18.43
C VAL A 101 -4.42 -13.13 -18.30
N ARG A 102 -4.91 -12.57 -19.41
CA ARG A 102 -6.17 -11.78 -19.44
C ARG A 102 -7.33 -12.60 -18.92
N ASP A 103 -7.55 -13.78 -19.47
CA ASP A 103 -8.72 -14.61 -19.16
C ASP A 103 -8.71 -15.04 -17.69
N PHE A 104 -7.54 -15.40 -17.17
CA PHE A 104 -7.35 -15.69 -15.74
C PHE A 104 -7.66 -14.48 -14.86
N TYR A 105 -7.13 -13.31 -15.21
CA TYR A 105 -7.40 -12.08 -14.46
C TYR A 105 -8.90 -11.73 -14.46
N LEU A 106 -9.55 -11.75 -15.61
CA LEU A 106 -10.98 -11.46 -15.73
C LEU A 106 -11.85 -12.47 -14.96
N ALA A 107 -11.47 -13.74 -14.95
CA ALA A 107 -12.15 -14.75 -14.13
C ALA A 107 -11.98 -14.45 -12.63
N CYS A 108 -10.77 -14.12 -12.20
CA CYS A 108 -10.47 -13.78 -10.80
C CYS A 108 -11.24 -12.54 -10.31
N MET A 109 -11.39 -11.52 -11.16
CA MET A 109 -12.07 -10.27 -10.80
C MET A 109 -13.60 -10.37 -10.85
N ASN A 110 -14.17 -11.47 -11.35
CA ASN A 110 -15.61 -11.67 -11.43
C ASN A 110 -16.15 -12.35 -10.15
N GLU A 111 -16.20 -11.59 -9.06
CA GLU A 111 -16.62 -12.07 -7.74
C GLU A 111 -17.99 -12.77 -7.76
N LYS A 112 -18.97 -12.21 -8.49
CA LYS A 112 -20.31 -12.79 -8.60
C LYS A 112 -20.30 -14.19 -9.21
N ALA A 113 -19.55 -14.38 -10.29
CA ALA A 113 -19.38 -15.71 -10.89
C ALA A 113 -18.57 -16.63 -9.98
N GLY A 114 -17.52 -16.09 -9.33
CA GLY A 114 -16.65 -16.79 -8.40
C GLY A 114 -17.40 -17.44 -7.24
N VAL A 115 -18.28 -16.70 -6.55
CA VAL A 115 -19.09 -17.23 -5.44
C VAL A 115 -19.91 -18.47 -5.85
N THR A 116 -20.42 -18.48 -7.08
CA THR A 116 -21.24 -19.59 -7.57
C THR A 116 -20.37 -20.78 -7.98
N SER A 117 -19.28 -20.54 -8.72
CA SER A 117 -18.38 -21.60 -9.19
C SER A 117 -17.64 -22.26 -8.04
N GLU A 118 -17.14 -21.49 -7.07
CA GLU A 118 -16.41 -21.99 -5.91
C GLU A 118 -17.29 -22.85 -5.02
N LYS A 119 -18.50 -22.41 -4.68
CA LYS A 119 -19.44 -23.22 -3.87
C LYS A 119 -19.76 -24.55 -4.54
N LYS A 120 -19.96 -24.55 -5.86
CA LYS A 120 -20.22 -25.75 -6.64
C LYS A 120 -19.02 -26.70 -6.61
N GLU A 121 -17.81 -26.19 -6.84
CA GLU A 121 -16.60 -27.01 -6.86
C GLU A 121 -16.30 -27.57 -5.46
N VAL A 122 -16.40 -26.76 -4.40
CA VAL A 122 -16.23 -27.22 -3.01
C VAL A 122 -17.24 -28.31 -2.68
N ALA A 123 -18.52 -28.15 -3.02
CA ALA A 123 -19.54 -29.18 -2.77
C ALA A 123 -19.22 -30.49 -3.50
N LYS A 124 -18.76 -30.40 -4.75
CA LYS A 124 -18.29 -31.55 -5.52
C LYS A 124 -17.12 -32.25 -4.83
N ARG A 125 -16.08 -31.50 -4.42
CA ARG A 125 -14.90 -32.05 -3.74
C ARG A 125 -15.25 -32.69 -2.40
N VAL A 126 -16.10 -32.06 -1.60
CA VAL A 126 -16.59 -32.64 -0.35
C VAL A 126 -17.29 -33.98 -0.59
N ASN A 127 -18.09 -34.09 -1.67
CA ASN A 127 -18.74 -35.36 -2.01
C ASN A 127 -17.77 -36.43 -2.52
N GLU A 128 -16.76 -36.06 -3.30
CA GLU A 128 -15.68 -36.96 -3.71
C GLU A 128 -14.93 -37.50 -2.48
N LEU A 129 -14.55 -36.63 -1.56
CA LEU A 129 -13.83 -36.99 -0.33
C LEU A 129 -14.65 -37.91 0.59
N LYS A 130 -15.97 -37.74 0.68
CA LYS A 130 -16.84 -38.65 1.45
C LYS A 130 -16.79 -40.10 0.96
N ASN A 131 -16.45 -40.31 -0.30
CA ASN A 131 -16.36 -41.65 -0.89
C ASN A 131 -14.99 -42.31 -0.65
N ILE A 132 -14.02 -41.56 -0.14
CA ILE A 132 -12.69 -42.07 0.24
C ILE A 132 -12.82 -42.71 1.62
N LYS A 133 -12.62 -44.03 1.71
CA LYS A 133 -12.77 -44.81 2.96
C LYS A 133 -11.45 -45.18 3.60
N THR A 134 -10.36 -45.11 2.84
CA THR A 134 -9.03 -45.56 3.28
C THR A 134 -7.95 -44.61 2.77
N SER A 135 -6.83 -44.54 3.47
CA SER A 135 -5.68 -43.72 3.07
C SER A 135 -5.03 -44.16 1.76
N ALA A 136 -5.28 -45.40 1.30
CA ALA A 136 -4.81 -45.87 0.00
C ALA A 136 -5.59 -45.27 -1.19
N GLN A 137 -6.69 -44.55 -0.93
CA GLN A 137 -7.55 -43.90 -1.91
C GLN A 137 -7.38 -42.36 -1.93
N LEU A 138 -6.47 -41.83 -1.12
CA LEU A 138 -6.00 -40.44 -1.15
C LEU A 138 -4.86 -40.30 -2.18
#